data_AF-A3W7V9-F1
#
_entry.id   AF-A3W7V9-F1
#
_cell.length_a   1.000
_cell.length_b   1.000
_cell.length_c   1.000
_cell.angle_alpha   90.00
_cell.angle_beta   90.00
_cell.angle_gamma   90.00
#
_symmetry.space_group_name_H-M   'P 1'
#
loop_
_entity.id
_entity.type
_entity.pdbx_description
1 polymer ?
#
loop_
_entity_poly.entity_id
_entity_poly.type
_entity_poly.pdbx_seq_one_letter_code
_entity_poly.pdbx_strand_id
1 'polypeptide(L)'
;MMVGMPGDAAKVDRTIDVTLLENDEGQMLIESEPMDIKEGETIRFNITNKGELEHEFVLDTVERNAEHKIEMAKMDMEHDDPNRIRLDAGASGEVVWTFANSGTFEAACLIPGHYESGMHREVAVGDQMAQADVEYTSGTIKKIDAKAGKVTIIHGPLVNLDMPAMTMVFRADEAMVAKMAEGQDIEFVADRVKGKLTVTQMK
;
A
#
# COMPACT_ATOMS: atom_id res chain seq x y z
N MET A 1 -6.98 -8.54 -17.70
CA MET A 1 -7.41 -7.14 -17.93
C MET A 1 -6.17 -6.26 -17.87
N MET A 2 -6.12 -5.11 -18.55
CA MET A 2 -4.96 -4.21 -18.40
C MET A 2 -5.06 -3.49 -17.06
N VAL A 3 -3.95 -3.36 -16.34
CA VAL A 3 -3.88 -2.65 -15.05
C VAL A 3 -4.25 -1.17 -15.19
N GLY A 4 -3.99 -0.60 -16.36
CA GLY A 4 -4.26 0.79 -16.65
C GLY A 4 -3.52 1.22 -17.92
N MET A 5 -2.98 2.43 -17.90
CA MET A 5 -2.20 3.00 -19.00
C MET A 5 -1.05 3.86 -18.48
N PRO A 6 -0.01 4.11 -19.31
CA PRO A 6 1.06 5.04 -18.96
C PRO A 6 0.49 6.40 -18.58
N GLY A 7 0.90 6.91 -17.42
CA GLY A 7 0.40 8.17 -16.88
C GLY A 7 1.18 9.38 -17.36
N ASP A 8 0.56 10.55 -17.28
CA ASP A 8 1.20 11.84 -17.56
C ASP A 8 1.90 12.35 -16.29
N ALA A 9 3.22 12.53 -16.36
CA ALA A 9 4.05 13.01 -15.26
C ALA A 9 3.59 14.38 -14.69
N ALA A 10 2.88 15.19 -15.49
CA ALA A 10 2.30 16.47 -15.07
C ALA A 10 0.94 16.34 -14.35
N LYS A 11 0.33 15.15 -14.34
CA LYS A 11 -0.99 14.86 -13.77
C LYS A 11 -0.93 13.79 -12.68
N VAL A 12 0.21 13.68 -12.01
CA VAL A 12 0.39 12.76 -10.88
C VAL A 12 -0.46 13.23 -9.70
N ASP A 13 -1.32 12.35 -9.21
CA ASP A 13 -2.14 12.58 -8.02
C ASP A 13 -1.32 12.34 -6.74
N ARG A 14 -0.51 11.28 -6.73
CA ARG A 14 0.42 10.97 -5.63
C ARG A 14 1.67 10.22 -6.09
N THR A 15 2.70 10.26 -5.25
CA THR A 15 3.95 9.50 -5.44
C THR A 15 4.06 8.43 -4.37
N ILE A 16 4.44 7.22 -4.77
CA ILE A 16 4.79 6.12 -3.87
C ILE A 16 6.29 5.84 -4.05
N ASP A 17 7.04 5.99 -2.97
CA ASP A 17 8.46 5.61 -2.96
C ASP A 17 8.57 4.09 -2.81
N VAL A 18 9.32 3.46 -3.72
CA VAL A 18 9.55 2.01 -3.78
C VAL A 18 11.04 1.74 -3.61
N THR A 19 11.40 0.88 -2.68
CA THR A 19 12.76 0.38 -2.50
C THR A 19 12.83 -1.10 -2.87
N LEU A 20 13.73 -1.44 -3.79
CA LEU A 20 14.08 -2.81 -4.14
C LEU A 20 15.32 -3.20 -3.36
N LEU A 21 15.30 -4.32 -2.63
CA LEU A 21 16.43 -4.79 -1.84
C LEU A 21 16.35 -6.29 -1.53
N GLU A 22 17.48 -6.86 -1.15
CA GLU A 22 17.57 -8.16 -0.49
C GLU A 22 17.84 -7.98 1.01
N ASN A 23 17.32 -8.90 1.84
CA ASN A 23 17.68 -8.95 3.26
C ASN A 23 18.73 -10.03 3.56
N ASP A 24 19.26 -10.01 4.79
CA ASP A 24 20.31 -10.94 5.24
C ASP A 24 19.85 -12.43 5.25
N GLU A 25 18.55 -12.68 5.15
CA GLU A 25 17.96 -14.03 5.06
C GLU A 25 17.83 -14.53 3.61
N GLY A 26 18.26 -13.71 2.64
CA GLY A 26 18.16 -14.01 1.20
C GLY A 26 16.77 -13.79 0.62
N GLN A 27 15.87 -13.12 1.35
CA GLN A 27 14.58 -12.72 0.80
C GLN A 27 14.75 -11.48 -0.07
N MET A 28 14.00 -11.45 -1.16
CA MET A 28 13.99 -10.36 -2.13
C MET A 28 12.72 -9.54 -1.87
N LEU A 29 12.85 -8.22 -1.72
CA LEU A 29 11.80 -7.37 -1.17
C LEU A 29 11.50 -6.19 -2.09
N ILE A 30 10.20 -5.90 -2.22
CA ILE A 30 9.68 -4.62 -2.72
C ILE A 30 9.06 -3.90 -1.52
N GLU A 31 9.78 -2.92 -0.99
CA GLU A 31 9.33 -2.12 0.15
C GLU A 31 8.68 -0.81 -0.30
N SER A 32 7.50 -0.53 0.25
CA SER A 32 6.79 0.75 0.09
C SER A 32 5.74 0.92 1.19
N GLU A 33 5.08 2.07 1.24
CA GLU A 33 3.78 2.18 1.90
C GLU A 33 2.72 1.25 1.24
N PRO A 34 1.56 0.97 1.87
CA PRO A 34 0.50 0.18 1.24
C PRO A 34 0.08 0.76 -0.12
N MET A 35 -0.02 -0.10 -1.14
CA MET A 35 -0.38 0.32 -2.49
C MET A 35 -1.91 0.25 -2.69
N ASP A 36 -2.64 1.03 -1.89
CA ASP A 36 -4.11 1.14 -1.93
C ASP A 36 -4.51 2.34 -2.82
N ILE A 37 -4.86 2.06 -4.06
CA ILE A 37 -5.01 3.04 -5.13
C ILE A 37 -6.49 3.25 -5.46
N LYS A 38 -6.90 4.48 -5.76
CA LYS A 38 -8.24 4.73 -6.28
C LYS A 38 -8.31 4.46 -7.77
N GLU A 39 -9.45 3.96 -8.22
CA GLU A 39 -9.71 3.88 -9.66
C GLU A 39 -9.65 5.29 -10.27
N GLY A 40 -8.97 5.41 -11.42
CA GLY A 40 -8.69 6.66 -12.12
C GLY A 40 -7.47 7.43 -11.62
N GLU A 41 -6.85 7.03 -10.50
CA GLU A 41 -5.71 7.74 -9.92
C GLU A 41 -4.43 7.53 -10.76
N THR A 42 -3.64 8.59 -10.90
CA THR A 42 -2.32 8.57 -11.55
C THR A 42 -1.22 8.59 -10.51
N ILE A 43 -0.46 7.50 -10.45
CA ILE A 43 0.60 7.28 -9.47
C ILE A 43 1.96 7.41 -10.13
N ARG A 44 2.87 8.13 -9.48
CA ARG A 44 4.31 8.03 -9.74
C ARG A 44 4.92 7.04 -8.76
N PHE A 45 5.43 5.93 -9.25
CA PHE A 45 6.31 5.06 -8.49
C PHE A 45 7.74 5.59 -8.63
N ASN A 46 8.29 6.14 -7.55
CA ASN A 46 9.69 6.55 -7.50
C ASN A 46 10.51 5.39 -6.96
N ILE A 47 11.22 4.70 -7.84
CA ILE A 47 11.79 3.38 -7.57
C ILE A 47 13.30 3.52 -7.42
N THR A 48 13.84 2.98 -6.32
CA THR A 48 15.28 2.92 -6.07
C THR A 48 15.69 1.49 -5.77
N ASN A 49 16.71 1.00 -6.45
CA ASN A 49 17.38 -0.24 -6.09
C ASN A 49 18.45 0.05 -5.04
N LYS A 50 18.23 -0.41 -3.80
CA LYS A 50 19.21 -0.35 -2.70
C LYS A 50 19.84 -1.71 -2.42
N GLY A 51 19.45 -2.74 -3.18
CA GLY A 51 20.03 -4.06 -3.12
C GLY A 51 21.42 -4.13 -3.75
N GLU A 52 22.01 -5.32 -3.66
CA GLU A 52 23.30 -5.64 -4.29
C GLU A 52 23.13 -6.23 -5.70
N LEU A 53 21.96 -6.78 -6.02
CA LEU A 53 21.67 -7.36 -7.33
C LEU A 53 20.89 -6.38 -8.21
N GLU A 54 20.85 -6.70 -9.50
CA GLU A 54 19.91 -6.06 -10.42
C GLU A 54 18.48 -6.44 -10.05
N HIS A 55 17.58 -5.46 -10.13
CA HIS A 55 16.17 -5.68 -9.86
C HIS A 55 15.31 -5.04 -10.94
N GLU A 56 14.13 -5.59 -11.12
CA GLU A 56 13.11 -4.98 -11.95
C GLU A 56 11.82 -4.76 -11.16
N PHE A 57 11.06 -3.79 -11.60
CA PHE A 57 9.71 -3.52 -11.15
C PHE A 57 8.80 -3.65 -12.36
N VAL A 58 7.87 -4.60 -12.31
CA VAL A 58 6.85 -4.85 -13.32
C VAL A 58 5.48 -4.71 -12.67
N LEU A 59 4.63 -3.85 -13.21
CA LEU A 59 3.25 -3.67 -12.75
C LEU A 59 2.28 -4.36 -13.72
N ASP A 60 1.72 -5.51 -13.35
CA ASP A 60 0.70 -6.21 -14.15
C ASP A 60 -0.32 -6.96 -13.26
N THR A 61 -1.22 -7.76 -13.85
CA THR A 61 -2.00 -8.74 -13.08
C THR A 61 -1.14 -9.91 -12.64
N VAL A 62 -1.52 -10.59 -11.55
CA VAL A 62 -0.81 -11.78 -11.05
C VAL A 62 -0.72 -12.86 -12.14
N GLU A 63 -1.78 -13.08 -12.91
CA GLU A 63 -1.77 -14.07 -13.99
C GLU A 63 -0.78 -13.69 -15.09
N ARG A 64 -0.71 -12.41 -15.47
CA ARG A 64 0.17 -11.95 -16.54
C ARG A 64 1.63 -11.97 -16.12
N ASN A 65 1.93 -11.61 -14.88
CA ASN A 65 3.28 -11.76 -14.32
C ASN A 65 3.70 -13.24 -14.31
N ALA A 66 2.80 -14.15 -13.93
CA ALA A 66 3.08 -15.59 -13.96
C ALA A 66 3.31 -16.11 -15.39
N GLU A 67 2.51 -15.69 -16.36
CA GLU A 67 2.71 -16.02 -17.78
C GLU A 67 4.05 -15.49 -18.30
N HIS A 68 4.35 -14.22 -18.03
CA HIS A 68 5.58 -13.55 -18.48
C HIS A 68 6.83 -14.23 -17.89
N LYS A 69 6.78 -14.64 -16.62
CA LYS A 69 7.86 -15.41 -15.99
C LYS A 69 8.16 -16.73 -16.70
N ILE A 70 7.12 -17.43 -17.14
CA ILE A 70 7.27 -18.68 -17.91
C ILE A 70 7.90 -18.40 -19.28
N GLU A 71 7.64 -17.25 -19.87
CA GLU A 71 8.24 -16.83 -21.14
C GLU A 71 9.71 -16.44 -20.98
N MET A 72 10.05 -15.65 -19.95
CA MET A 72 11.44 -15.29 -19.62
C MET A 72 12.31 -16.51 -19.33
N ALA A 73 11.75 -17.56 -18.72
CA ALA A 73 12.46 -18.82 -18.50
C ALA A 73 12.81 -19.57 -19.80
N LYS A 74 12.14 -19.26 -20.92
CA LYS A 74 12.35 -19.93 -22.22
C LYS A 74 13.31 -19.16 -23.11
N MET A 75 13.25 -17.83 -23.10
CA MET A 75 14.12 -16.95 -23.89
C MET A 75 14.37 -15.65 -23.11
N ASP A 76 15.63 -15.30 -22.95
CA ASP A 76 16.06 -14.04 -22.34
C ASP A 76 15.77 -12.89 -23.31
N MET A 77 14.62 -12.23 -23.14
CA MET A 77 14.18 -11.12 -23.97
C MET A 77 14.00 -9.87 -23.11
N GLU A 78 14.73 -8.82 -23.46
CA GLU A 78 14.53 -7.50 -22.89
C GLU A 78 13.29 -6.85 -23.52
N HIS A 79 12.39 -6.35 -22.69
CA HIS A 79 11.17 -5.68 -23.12
C HIS A 79 11.07 -4.32 -22.43
N ASP A 80 11.16 -3.23 -23.19
CA ASP A 80 10.98 -1.86 -22.68
C ASP A 80 9.48 -1.51 -22.73
N ASP A 81 8.71 -2.06 -21.78
CA ASP A 81 7.30 -1.72 -21.62
C ASP A 81 7.11 -0.59 -20.61
N PRO A 82 6.15 0.31 -20.80
CA PRO A 82 5.98 1.50 -19.95
C PRO A 82 5.50 1.19 -18.53
N ASN A 83 5.05 -0.05 -18.25
CA ASN A 83 4.71 -0.53 -16.92
C ASN A 83 5.86 -1.26 -16.23
N ARG A 84 7.09 -1.14 -16.76
CA ARG A 84 8.26 -1.75 -16.14
C ARG A 84 9.48 -0.86 -16.12
N ILE A 85 10.41 -1.19 -15.24
CA ILE A 85 11.76 -0.65 -15.24
C ILE A 85 12.73 -1.68 -14.66
N ARG A 86 13.92 -1.78 -15.25
CA ARG A 86 15.04 -2.57 -14.74
C ARG A 86 16.12 -1.62 -14.23
N LEU A 87 16.69 -1.91 -13.07
CA LEU A 87 17.61 -1.05 -12.34
C LEU A 87 18.79 -1.84 -11.80
N ASP A 88 20.00 -1.42 -12.19
CA ASP A 88 21.24 -1.83 -11.54
C ASP A 88 21.26 -1.45 -10.05
N ALA A 89 22.14 -2.09 -9.28
CA ALA A 89 22.36 -1.76 -7.88
C ALA A 89 22.72 -0.27 -7.70
N GLY A 90 21.99 0.41 -6.80
CA GLY A 90 22.14 1.84 -6.53
C GLY A 90 21.48 2.78 -7.54
N ALA A 91 20.86 2.25 -8.61
CA ALA A 91 20.15 3.05 -9.59
C ALA A 91 18.73 3.42 -9.11
N SER A 92 18.19 4.49 -9.70
CA SER A 92 16.82 4.94 -9.46
C SER A 92 16.14 5.27 -10.79
N GLY A 93 14.82 5.17 -10.82
CA GLY A 93 14.00 5.58 -11.93
C GLY A 93 12.53 5.69 -11.53
N GLU A 94 11.65 5.88 -12.51
CA GLU A 94 10.23 6.04 -12.22
C GLU A 94 9.33 5.33 -13.22
N VAL A 95 8.19 4.88 -12.73
CA VAL A 95 7.06 4.41 -13.53
C VAL A 95 5.87 5.29 -13.17
N VAL A 96 5.27 5.94 -14.17
CA VAL A 96 4.06 6.75 -13.99
C VAL A 96 2.89 6.01 -14.61
N TRP A 97 1.86 5.72 -13.81
CA TRP A 97 0.75 4.86 -14.23
C TRP A 97 -0.60 5.40 -13.80
N THR A 98 -1.56 5.43 -14.73
CA THR A 98 -2.96 5.76 -14.44
C THR A 98 -3.77 4.47 -14.34
N PHE A 99 -4.34 4.21 -13.17
CA PHE A 99 -5.07 2.98 -12.86
C PHE A 99 -6.51 3.06 -13.33
N ALA A 100 -6.79 2.59 -14.54
CA ALA A 100 -8.10 2.75 -15.18
C ALA A 100 -9.16 1.71 -14.76
N ASN A 101 -8.77 0.65 -14.03
CA ASN A 101 -9.67 -0.42 -13.63
C ASN A 101 -9.45 -0.77 -12.16
N SER A 102 -10.54 -0.97 -11.41
CA SER A 102 -10.48 -1.57 -10.08
C SER A 102 -10.13 -3.06 -10.12
N GLY A 103 -9.54 -3.56 -9.04
CA GLY A 103 -9.09 -4.94 -8.89
C GLY A 103 -7.81 -5.07 -8.07
N THR A 104 -7.33 -6.30 -7.96
CA THR A 104 -6.04 -6.62 -7.35
C THR A 104 -5.02 -6.87 -8.45
N PHE A 105 -3.92 -6.13 -8.40
CA PHE A 105 -2.78 -6.21 -9.30
C PHE A 105 -1.51 -6.52 -8.50
N GLU A 106 -0.38 -6.60 -9.20
CA GLU A 106 0.88 -6.98 -8.59
C GLU A 106 2.04 -6.16 -9.18
N ALA A 107 2.87 -5.65 -8.28
CA ALA A 107 4.22 -5.20 -8.59
C ALA A 107 5.19 -6.36 -8.31
N ALA A 108 6.01 -6.75 -9.28
CA ALA A 108 6.88 -7.91 -9.16
C ALA A 108 8.24 -7.73 -9.84
N CYS A 109 9.23 -8.48 -9.38
CA CYS A 109 10.49 -8.71 -10.08
C CYS A 109 10.46 -10.11 -10.70
N LEU A 110 10.52 -10.21 -12.02
CA LEU A 110 10.43 -11.47 -12.78
C LEU A 110 11.80 -12.02 -13.21
N ILE A 111 12.90 -11.38 -12.77
CA ILE A 111 14.24 -11.96 -12.86
C ILE A 111 14.21 -13.37 -12.24
N PRO A 112 14.74 -14.40 -12.93
CA PRO A 112 14.66 -15.78 -12.48
C PRO A 112 15.07 -15.96 -11.00
N GLY A 113 14.14 -16.48 -10.18
CA GLY A 113 14.36 -16.73 -8.76
C GLY A 113 14.01 -15.56 -7.83
N HIS A 114 13.90 -14.33 -8.32
CA HIS A 114 13.59 -13.17 -7.47
C HIS A 114 12.14 -13.20 -6.99
N TYR A 115 11.21 -13.48 -7.89
CA TYR A 115 9.79 -13.65 -7.57
C TYR A 115 9.60 -14.75 -6.51
N GLU A 116 10.19 -15.94 -6.73
CA GLU A 116 10.11 -17.08 -5.81
C GLU A 116 10.74 -16.80 -4.44
N SER A 117 11.69 -15.87 -4.38
CA SER A 117 12.35 -15.43 -3.16
C SER A 117 11.58 -14.30 -2.44
N GLY A 118 10.37 -13.96 -2.91
CA GLY A 118 9.44 -13.04 -2.25
C GLY A 118 9.31 -11.67 -2.91
N MET A 119 9.91 -11.44 -4.08
CA MET A 119 9.98 -10.11 -4.70
C MET A 119 8.71 -9.72 -5.45
N HIS A 120 7.59 -9.70 -4.74
CA HIS A 120 6.30 -9.30 -5.26
C HIS A 120 5.50 -8.56 -4.18
N ARG A 121 4.59 -7.69 -4.62
CA ARG A 121 3.76 -6.86 -3.75
C ARG A 121 2.39 -6.65 -4.37
N GLU A 122 1.36 -6.80 -3.55
CA GLU A 122 -0.01 -6.56 -3.94
C GLU A 122 -0.27 -5.06 -4.18
N VAL A 123 -1.04 -4.77 -5.23
CA VAL A 123 -1.52 -3.43 -5.60
C VAL A 123 -3.04 -3.48 -5.68
N ALA A 124 -3.73 -2.89 -4.71
CA ALA A 124 -5.20 -2.88 -4.66
C ALA A 124 -5.74 -1.60 -5.28
N VAL A 125 -6.71 -1.70 -6.21
CA VAL A 125 -7.33 -0.55 -6.88
C VAL A 125 -8.85 -0.58 -6.70
N GLY A 126 -9.45 0.51 -6.22
CA GLY A 126 -10.91 0.61 -6.13
C GLY A 126 -11.44 1.93 -5.57
N ASP A 127 -12.72 2.23 -5.85
CA ASP A 127 -13.41 3.46 -5.43
C ASP A 127 -13.59 3.58 -3.91
N GLN A 128 -13.50 2.46 -3.20
CA GLN A 128 -13.44 2.41 -1.75
C GLN A 128 -12.45 1.34 -1.36
N MET A 129 -11.65 1.65 -0.33
CA MET A 129 -10.82 0.69 0.39
C MET A 129 -11.65 -0.57 0.70
N ALA A 130 -11.55 -1.57 -0.17
CA ALA A 130 -12.01 -2.91 0.11
C ALA A 130 -10.99 -3.49 1.09
N GLN A 131 -11.14 -3.10 2.35
CA GLN A 131 -10.47 -3.71 3.48
C GLN A 131 -10.72 -5.21 3.43
N ALA A 132 -9.70 -5.97 3.08
CA ALA A 132 -9.63 -7.36 3.47
C ALA A 132 -9.61 -7.39 5.02
N ASP A 133 -10.64 -7.99 5.61
CA ASP A 133 -10.79 -8.43 7.00
C ASP A 133 -10.25 -7.52 8.12
N VAL A 134 -10.56 -6.22 8.07
CA VAL A 134 -10.32 -5.37 9.24
C VAL A 134 -11.54 -5.39 10.15
N GLU A 135 -11.39 -6.02 11.32
CA GLU A 135 -12.45 -6.07 12.33
C GLU A 135 -12.69 -4.68 12.93
N TYR A 136 -13.83 -4.10 12.58
CA TYR A 136 -14.28 -2.84 13.14
C TYR A 136 -14.78 -3.02 14.56
N THR A 137 -14.41 -2.09 15.43
CA THR A 137 -14.91 -2.02 16.79
C THR A 137 -15.86 -0.84 16.91
N SER A 138 -17.01 -1.06 17.55
CA SER A 138 -17.95 0.02 17.84
C SER A 138 -17.40 0.96 18.93
N GLY A 139 -17.71 2.24 18.83
CA GLY A 139 -17.41 3.19 19.89
C GLY A 139 -18.22 4.47 19.81
N THR A 140 -18.22 5.23 20.90
CA THR A 140 -18.87 6.54 20.99
C THR A 140 -17.83 7.60 21.28
N ILE A 141 -17.79 8.65 20.46
CA ILE A 141 -16.89 9.79 20.63
C ILE A 141 -17.32 10.59 21.86
N LYS A 142 -16.49 10.59 22.89
CA LYS A 142 -16.78 11.31 24.14
C LYS A 142 -16.24 12.73 24.14
N LYS A 143 -15.07 12.95 23.54
CA LYS A 143 -14.42 14.26 23.52
C LYS A 143 -13.45 14.38 22.36
N ILE A 144 -13.38 15.54 21.73
CA ILE A 144 -12.43 15.84 20.66
C ILE A 144 -11.48 16.97 21.11
N ASP A 145 -10.17 16.73 21.04
CA ASP A 145 -9.13 17.76 21.16
C ASP A 145 -8.40 17.86 19.82
N ALA A 146 -9.01 18.62 18.90
CA ALA A 146 -8.50 18.80 17.54
C ALA A 146 -7.10 19.43 17.50
N LYS A 147 -6.79 20.32 18.45
CA LYS A 147 -5.46 20.95 18.54
C LYS A 147 -4.37 19.96 18.92
N ALA A 148 -4.71 18.97 19.76
CA ALA A 148 -3.78 17.93 20.17
C ALA A 148 -3.80 16.67 19.29
N GLY A 149 -4.70 16.61 18.28
CA GLY A 149 -4.95 15.41 17.47
C GLY A 149 -5.38 14.22 18.33
N LYS A 150 -6.21 14.46 19.36
CA LYS A 150 -6.65 13.45 20.33
C LYS A 150 -8.16 13.34 20.35
N VAL A 151 -8.64 12.11 20.46
CA VAL A 151 -10.06 11.78 20.54
C VAL A 151 -10.27 10.80 21.68
N THR A 152 -11.16 11.12 22.61
CA THR A 152 -11.57 10.21 23.67
C THR A 152 -12.75 9.40 23.19
N ILE A 153 -12.61 8.07 23.13
CA ILE A 153 -13.64 7.16 22.61
C ILE A 153 -14.00 6.16 23.72
N ILE A 154 -15.30 5.97 23.93
CA ILE A 154 -15.85 4.83 24.68
C ILE A 154 -15.94 3.70 23.68
N HIS A 155 -15.05 2.71 23.73
CA HIS A 155 -14.97 1.67 22.71
C HIS A 155 -15.42 0.31 23.25
N GLY A 156 -15.95 -0.52 22.35
CA GLY A 156 -16.12 -1.95 22.56
C GLY A 156 -14.77 -2.69 22.63
N PRO A 157 -14.76 -4.02 22.77
CA PRO A 157 -13.51 -4.78 22.82
C PRO A 157 -12.67 -4.57 21.55
N LEU A 158 -11.40 -4.18 21.71
CA LEU A 158 -10.42 -4.08 20.62
C LEU A 158 -9.62 -5.38 20.58
N VAL A 159 -10.13 -6.36 19.84
CA VAL A 159 -9.57 -7.73 19.78
C VAL A 159 -8.13 -7.72 19.27
N ASN A 160 -7.83 -6.92 18.24
CA ASN A 160 -6.51 -6.78 17.64
C ASN A 160 -5.45 -6.21 18.60
N LEU A 161 -5.87 -5.52 19.66
CA LEU A 161 -5.00 -4.91 20.67
C LEU A 161 -5.07 -5.62 22.03
N ASP A 162 -5.83 -6.72 22.12
CA ASP A 162 -6.14 -7.45 23.36
C ASP A 162 -6.63 -6.53 24.49
N MET A 163 -7.54 -5.60 24.15
CA MET A 163 -8.08 -4.61 25.08
C MET A 163 -9.58 -4.78 25.28
N PRO A 164 -10.07 -4.87 26.54
CA PRO A 164 -11.50 -4.92 26.81
C PRO A 164 -12.17 -3.57 26.51
N ALA A 165 -13.50 -3.56 26.49
CA ALA A 165 -14.28 -2.33 26.33
C ALA A 165 -13.98 -1.33 27.46
N MET A 166 -13.57 -0.10 27.11
CA MET A 166 -13.23 0.94 28.07
C MET A 166 -13.26 2.35 27.44
N THR A 167 -12.98 3.39 28.22
CA THR A 167 -12.82 4.76 27.71
C THR A 167 -11.33 5.09 27.60
N MET A 168 -10.85 5.40 26.40
CA MET A 168 -9.45 5.73 26.15
C MET A 168 -9.27 6.91 25.21
N VAL A 169 -8.04 7.44 25.20
CA VAL A 169 -7.63 8.52 24.30
C VAL A 169 -6.84 7.91 23.15
N PHE A 170 -7.34 8.10 21.95
CA PHE A 170 -6.69 7.75 20.70
C PHE A 170 -6.15 9.01 20.02
N ARG A 171 -5.12 8.85 19.19
CA ARG A 171 -4.79 9.85 18.18
C ARG A 171 -5.61 9.65 16.93
N ALA A 172 -5.82 10.72 16.19
CA ALA A 172 -6.38 10.69 14.85
C ALA A 172 -5.76 11.84 14.05
N ASP A 173 -5.64 11.67 12.74
CA ASP A 173 -5.19 12.75 11.87
C ASP A 173 -6.24 13.87 11.75
N GLU A 174 -5.82 15.03 11.25
CA GLU A 174 -6.66 16.22 11.18
C GLU A 174 -7.89 16.03 10.27
N ALA A 175 -7.74 15.31 9.17
CA ALA A 175 -8.83 15.05 8.23
C ALA A 175 -9.89 14.11 8.82
N MET A 176 -9.48 13.15 9.64
CA MET A 176 -10.37 12.25 10.35
C MET A 176 -11.08 12.96 11.50
N VAL A 177 -10.36 13.76 12.30
CA VAL A 177 -10.94 14.56 13.38
C VAL A 177 -11.99 15.54 12.86
N ALA A 178 -11.78 16.13 11.68
CA ALA A 178 -12.75 17.03 11.04
C ALA A 178 -14.09 16.36 10.71
N LYS A 179 -14.14 15.02 10.64
CA LYS A 179 -15.35 14.23 10.37
C LYS A 179 -16.05 13.73 11.63
N MET A 180 -15.50 14.04 12.80
CA MET A 180 -16.00 13.55 14.10
C MET A 180 -16.85 14.60 14.81
N ALA A 181 -17.87 14.14 15.53
CA ALA A 181 -18.67 14.95 16.46
C ALA A 181 -18.71 14.31 17.85
N GLU A 182 -18.73 15.13 18.91
CA GLU A 182 -18.93 14.62 20.26
C GLU A 182 -20.34 14.03 20.41
N GLY A 183 -20.44 12.84 21.02
CA GLY A 183 -21.66 12.05 21.12
C GLY A 183 -21.95 11.15 19.91
N GLN A 184 -21.10 11.19 18.87
CA GLN A 184 -21.27 10.34 17.68
C GLN A 184 -20.90 8.88 17.97
N ASP A 185 -21.76 7.97 17.56
CA ASP A 185 -21.43 6.56 17.44
C ASP A 185 -20.71 6.31 16.12
N ILE A 186 -19.61 5.55 16.19
CA ILE A 186 -18.72 5.24 15.09
C ILE A 186 -18.37 3.76 15.09
N GLU A 187 -17.99 3.25 13.93
CA GLU A 187 -17.22 2.03 13.81
C GLU A 187 -15.80 2.41 13.41
N PHE A 188 -14.81 1.94 14.17
CA PHE A 188 -13.43 2.35 13.95
C PHE A 188 -12.44 1.21 14.13
N VAL A 189 -11.23 1.44 13.62
CA VAL A 189 -10.08 0.55 13.77
C VAL A 189 -8.99 1.35 14.45
N ALA A 190 -8.37 0.76 15.47
CA ALA A 190 -7.25 1.38 16.15
C ALA A 190 -6.03 0.46 16.18
N ASP A 191 -4.85 1.08 16.09
CA ASP A 191 -3.56 0.39 16.18
C ASP A 191 -2.53 1.24 16.95
N ARG A 192 -1.39 0.64 17.29
CA ARG A 192 -0.25 1.28 17.94
C ARG A 192 0.70 1.88 16.91
N VAL A 193 0.43 3.10 16.48
CA VAL A 193 1.36 3.86 15.63
C VAL A 193 2.41 4.55 16.51
N LYS A 194 3.69 4.19 16.35
CA LYS A 194 4.81 4.73 17.15
C LYS A 194 4.56 4.63 18.67
N GLY A 195 4.02 3.49 19.10
CA GLY A 195 3.69 3.20 20.50
C GLY A 195 2.44 3.92 21.04
N LYS A 196 1.70 4.64 20.20
CA LYS A 196 0.52 5.42 20.58
C LYS A 196 -0.73 4.84 19.93
N LEU A 197 -1.78 4.65 20.73
CA LEU A 197 -3.09 4.23 20.23
C LEU A 197 -3.63 5.28 19.26
N THR A 198 -3.91 4.87 18.03
CA THR A 198 -4.26 5.75 16.91
C THR A 198 -5.40 5.11 16.13
N VAL A 199 -6.45 5.90 15.88
CA VAL A 199 -7.52 5.52 14.95
C VAL A 199 -6.94 5.56 13.55
N THR A 200 -6.94 4.41 12.88
CA THR A 200 -6.47 4.26 11.50
C THR A 200 -7.66 4.21 10.56
N GLN A 201 -8.74 3.55 11.01
CA GLN A 201 -10.04 3.27 10.39
C GLN A 201 -11.21 4.09 10.94
N MET A 202 -12.11 4.71 10.17
CA MET A 202 -13.41 5.16 10.72
C MET A 202 -14.53 5.17 9.66
N LYS A 203 -15.71 4.66 10.02
CA LYS A 203 -16.95 4.69 9.24
C LYS A 203 -18.11 5.19 10.09
#